data_AF-X1H8C1-F1
#
_entry.id   AF-X1H8C1-F1
#
_cell.length_a   1.000
_cell.length_b   1.000
_cell.length_c   1.000
_cell.angle_alpha   90.00
_cell.angle_beta   90.00
_cell.angle_gamma   90.00
#
_symmetry.space_group_name_H-M   'P 1'
#
loop_
_entity.id
_entity.type
_entity.pdbx_description
1 polymer ?
#
loop_
_entity_poly.entity_id
_entity_poly.type
_entity_poly.pdbx_seq_one_letter_code
_entity_poly.pdbx_strand_id
1 'polypeptide(L)'
;EHLEELGNEVYETDLGEFIIQKLHSRPMHILAPAIHVPKEDVAKLFSKITGEELPPDDIGRLVATARKLLREKYFQADIGMSGANVVAADTGALFLIENEGNIRLATSAPPVYIALVGMEKLVPTFNDACKVAEVTWRYANYTMPQYVSVLSGPSATGDIEKVITYGAHGPKEFHVIFMDAGRTELAKHPILRQALLCLRCGGCLYECPVFAVTAGHFGDKYFAGIGAVWAAMISQNI
;
A
#
# COMPACT_ATOMS: atom_id res chain seq x y z
N GLU A 1 0.48 1.36 -15.36
CA GLU A 1 0.35 2.17 -16.59
C GLU A 1 1.68 2.81 -17.00
N HIS A 2 2.09 3.97 -16.47
CA HIS A 2 3.30 4.67 -16.98
C HIS A 2 4.58 3.81 -17.01
N LEU A 3 4.86 3.05 -15.95
CA LEU A 3 6.02 2.15 -15.93
C LEU A 3 5.91 1.00 -16.95
N GLU A 4 4.70 0.52 -17.21
CA GLU A 4 4.44 -0.53 -18.19
C GLU A 4 4.61 -0.01 -19.63
N GLU A 5 4.24 1.24 -19.89
CA GLU A 5 4.49 1.91 -21.19
C GLU A 5 5.98 2.05 -21.49
N LEU A 6 6.80 2.18 -20.44
CA LEU A 6 8.27 2.17 -20.54
C LEU A 6 8.85 0.75 -20.69
N GLY A 7 8.01 -0.28 -20.80
CA GLY A 7 8.41 -1.67 -21.02
C GLY A 7 8.72 -2.45 -19.74
N ASN A 8 8.39 -1.92 -18.56
CA ASN A 8 8.59 -2.63 -17.29
C ASN A 8 7.43 -3.57 -16.98
N GLU A 9 7.73 -4.71 -16.37
CA GLU A 9 6.71 -5.62 -15.83
C GLU A 9 6.32 -5.15 -14.43
N VAL A 10 5.04 -4.81 -14.20
CA VAL A 10 4.56 -4.27 -12.92
C VAL A 10 3.51 -5.19 -12.30
N TYR A 11 3.67 -5.50 -11.02
CA TYR A 11 2.75 -6.34 -10.27
C TYR A 11 2.30 -5.68 -8.98
N GLU A 12 0.98 -5.67 -8.79
CA GLU A 12 0.42 -5.46 -7.48
C GLU A 12 0.64 -6.69 -6.60
N THR A 13 0.90 -6.43 -5.32
CA THR A 13 1.39 -7.44 -4.37
C THR A 13 0.36 -7.82 -3.32
N ASP A 14 -0.59 -6.92 -3.04
CA ASP A 14 -1.82 -7.21 -2.30
C ASP A 14 -2.74 -8.09 -3.16
N LEU A 15 -3.34 -9.12 -2.57
CA LEU A 15 -4.21 -10.04 -3.32
C LEU A 15 -5.37 -9.32 -3.99
N GLY A 16 -6.01 -8.40 -3.28
CA GLY A 16 -7.14 -7.64 -3.79
C GLY A 16 -6.71 -6.71 -4.92
N GLU A 17 -5.63 -5.93 -4.72
CA GLU A 17 -5.11 -5.05 -5.78
C GLU A 17 -4.63 -5.85 -6.99
N PHE A 18 -4.03 -7.03 -6.80
CA PHE A 18 -3.63 -7.92 -7.89
C PHE A 18 -4.83 -8.38 -8.73
N ILE A 19 -5.94 -8.77 -8.09
CA ILE A 19 -7.18 -9.14 -8.79
C ILE A 19 -7.68 -7.96 -9.62
N ILE A 20 -7.73 -6.77 -9.02
CA ILE A 20 -8.18 -5.55 -9.69
C ILE A 20 -7.26 -5.19 -10.87
N GLN A 21 -5.94 -5.28 -10.68
CA GLN A 21 -4.93 -5.04 -11.71
C GLN A 21 -5.16 -5.97 -12.93
N LYS A 22 -5.37 -7.27 -12.70
CA LYS A 22 -5.56 -8.24 -13.80
C LYS A 22 -6.94 -8.20 -14.43
N LEU A 23 -7.95 -7.68 -13.73
CA LEU A 23 -9.27 -7.41 -14.30
C LEU A 23 -9.37 -6.05 -14.99
N HIS A 24 -8.36 -5.18 -14.85
CA HIS A 24 -8.44 -3.77 -15.25
C HIS A 24 -9.71 -3.08 -14.71
N SER A 25 -10.06 -3.41 -13.46
CA SER A 25 -11.24 -2.87 -12.78
C SER A 25 -10.87 -1.70 -11.89
N ARG A 26 -11.88 -1.02 -11.33
CA ARG A 26 -11.68 -0.05 -10.25
C ARG A 26 -11.74 -0.75 -8.89
N PRO A 27 -10.85 -0.40 -7.94
CA PRO A 27 -10.95 -0.90 -6.58
C PRO A 27 -12.24 -0.38 -5.90
N MET A 28 -12.83 -1.17 -5.00
CA MET A 28 -14.05 -0.79 -4.29
C MET A 28 -13.77 -0.01 -3.01
N HIS A 29 -12.74 -0.39 -2.25
CA HIS A 29 -12.41 0.18 -0.94
C HIS A 29 -10.90 0.18 -0.73
N ILE A 30 -10.37 1.16 0.01
CA ILE A 30 -8.92 1.31 0.22
C ILE A 30 -8.25 0.14 0.96
N LEU A 31 -9.00 -0.59 1.78
CA LEU A 31 -8.52 -1.78 2.51
C LEU A 31 -9.00 -3.10 1.93
N ALA A 32 -9.99 -3.06 1.03
CA ALA A 32 -10.64 -4.25 0.50
C ALA A 32 -11.01 -4.02 -0.98
N PRO A 33 -10.00 -3.85 -1.84
CA PRO A 33 -10.19 -3.35 -3.20
C PRO A 33 -11.04 -4.29 -4.06
N ALA A 34 -10.85 -5.61 -3.93
CA ALA A 34 -11.56 -6.62 -4.70
C ALA A 34 -12.83 -7.19 -4.05
N ILE A 35 -13.34 -6.62 -2.96
CA ILE A 35 -14.48 -7.19 -2.20
C ILE A 35 -15.75 -7.38 -3.04
N HIS A 36 -15.87 -6.64 -4.15
CA HIS A 36 -16.99 -6.67 -5.07
C HIS A 36 -16.87 -7.71 -6.18
N VAL A 37 -15.68 -8.28 -6.35
CA VAL A 37 -15.42 -9.26 -7.40
C VAL A 37 -15.95 -10.61 -6.91
N PRO A 38 -16.91 -11.23 -7.61
CA PRO A 38 -17.43 -12.54 -7.23
C PRO A 38 -16.33 -13.60 -7.26
N LYS A 39 -16.40 -14.57 -6.34
CA LYS A 39 -15.45 -15.69 -6.28
C LYS A 39 -15.38 -16.49 -7.60
N GLU A 40 -16.50 -16.54 -8.33
CA GLU A 40 -16.60 -17.17 -9.64
C GLU A 40 -15.70 -16.48 -10.68
N ASP A 41 -15.61 -15.16 -10.64
CA ASP A 41 -14.80 -14.39 -11.57
C ASP A 41 -13.33 -14.42 -11.18
N VAL A 42 -13.01 -14.42 -9.87
CA VAL A 42 -11.65 -14.68 -9.37
C VAL A 42 -11.16 -16.06 -9.81
N ALA A 43 -12.00 -17.09 -9.71
CA ALA A 43 -11.65 -18.44 -10.13
C ALA A 43 -11.39 -18.52 -11.64
N LYS A 44 -12.25 -17.91 -12.47
CA LYS A 44 -12.03 -17.83 -13.93
C LYS A 44 -10.73 -17.11 -14.25
N LEU A 45 -10.45 -15.98 -13.58
CA LEU A 45 -9.24 -15.21 -13.76
C LEU A 45 -8.00 -16.04 -13.48
N PHE A 46 -7.92 -16.66 -12.30
CA PHE A 46 -6.76 -17.46 -11.91
C PHE A 46 -6.63 -18.71 -12.78
N SER A 47 -7.74 -19.33 -13.16
CA SER A 47 -7.71 -20.49 -14.08
C SER A 47 -7.11 -20.13 -15.44
N LYS A 48 -7.44 -18.94 -15.95
CA LYS A 48 -6.85 -18.42 -17.20
C LYS A 48 -5.36 -18.15 -17.07
N ILE A 49 -4.91 -17.64 -15.91
CA ILE A 49 -3.49 -17.32 -15.66
C ILE A 49 -2.66 -18.58 -15.50
N THR A 50 -3.16 -19.58 -14.77
CA THR A 50 -2.42 -20.82 -14.49
C THR A 50 -2.56 -21.89 -15.57
N GLY A 51 -3.61 -21.82 -16.38
CA GLY A 51 -3.99 -22.87 -17.32
C GLY A 51 -4.65 -24.09 -16.65
N GLU A 52 -5.03 -23.99 -15.37
CA GLU A 52 -5.64 -25.04 -14.57
C GLU A 52 -7.06 -24.63 -14.16
N GLU A 53 -8.03 -25.53 -14.22
CA GLU A 53 -9.40 -25.22 -13.77
C GLU A 53 -9.46 -25.16 -12.23
N LEU A 54 -9.82 -23.98 -11.70
CA LEU A 54 -9.93 -23.74 -10.26
C LEU A 54 -11.41 -23.64 -9.84
N PRO A 55 -11.83 -24.39 -8.81
CA PRO A 55 -13.20 -24.33 -8.32
C PRO A 55 -13.44 -23.04 -7.53
N PRO A 56 -14.53 -22.30 -7.79
CA PRO A 56 -14.81 -21.02 -7.14
C PRO A 56 -15.15 -21.14 -5.65
N ASP A 57 -15.63 -22.29 -5.20
CA ASP A 57 -15.97 -22.54 -3.80
C ASP A 57 -14.75 -22.85 -2.91
N ASP A 58 -13.58 -23.11 -3.51
CA ASP A 58 -12.33 -23.37 -2.78
C ASP A 58 -11.47 -22.10 -2.67
N ILE A 59 -11.91 -21.18 -1.81
CA ILE A 59 -11.19 -19.91 -1.57
C ILE A 59 -9.75 -20.17 -1.10
N GLY A 60 -9.51 -21.23 -0.31
CA GLY A 60 -8.19 -21.60 0.16
C GLY A 60 -7.23 -21.90 -1.00
N ARG A 61 -7.70 -22.64 -2.00
CA ARG A 61 -6.93 -22.92 -3.22
C ARG A 61 -6.72 -21.69 -4.09
N LEU A 62 -7.71 -20.79 -4.21
CA LEU A 62 -7.54 -19.52 -4.93
C LEU A 62 -6.44 -18.66 -4.29
N VAL A 63 -6.47 -18.50 -2.96
CA VAL A 63 -5.44 -17.78 -2.20
C VAL A 63 -4.08 -18.46 -2.33
N ALA A 64 -4.02 -19.79 -2.22
CA ALA A 64 -2.76 -20.54 -2.38
C ALA A 64 -2.16 -20.37 -3.79
N THR A 65 -3.01 -20.29 -4.81
CA THR A 65 -2.62 -20.04 -6.20
C THR A 65 -2.02 -18.66 -6.37
N ALA A 66 -2.71 -17.61 -5.90
CA ALA A 66 -2.20 -16.25 -5.93
C ALA A 66 -0.87 -16.12 -5.18
N ARG A 67 -0.76 -16.74 -3.99
CA ARG A 67 0.48 -16.80 -3.22
C ARG A 67 1.62 -17.44 -4.01
N LYS A 68 1.37 -18.52 -4.75
CA LYS A 68 2.39 -19.18 -5.58
C LYS A 68 2.87 -18.23 -6.69
N LEU A 69 1.94 -17.61 -7.40
CA LEU A 69 2.22 -16.67 -8.49
C LEU A 69 3.04 -15.46 -8.00
N LEU A 70 2.58 -14.81 -6.94
CA LEU A 70 3.23 -13.61 -6.40
C LEU A 70 4.58 -13.93 -5.74
N ARG A 71 4.72 -15.11 -5.12
CA ARG A 71 5.97 -15.49 -4.45
C ARG A 71 7.16 -15.51 -5.41
N GLU A 72 6.97 -16.03 -6.60
CA GLU A 72 8.02 -16.01 -7.64
C GLU A 72 8.38 -14.57 -8.03
N LYS A 73 7.37 -13.71 -8.22
CA LYS A 73 7.58 -12.31 -8.62
C LYS A 73 8.37 -11.50 -7.58
N TYR A 74 8.13 -11.66 -6.27
CA TYR A 74 8.91 -10.94 -5.26
C TYR A 74 10.43 -11.19 -5.35
N PHE A 75 10.85 -12.42 -5.66
CA PHE A 75 12.27 -12.80 -5.72
C PHE A 75 12.91 -12.55 -7.09
N GLN A 76 12.11 -12.35 -8.13
CA GLN A 76 12.58 -11.99 -9.47
C GLN A 76 12.58 -10.47 -9.71
N ALA A 77 11.82 -9.70 -8.92
CA ALA A 77 11.71 -8.27 -9.11
C ALA A 77 13.04 -7.54 -8.83
N ASP A 78 13.40 -6.62 -9.74
CA ASP A 78 14.55 -5.74 -9.59
C ASP A 78 14.31 -4.65 -8.54
N ILE A 79 13.06 -4.19 -8.40
CA ILE A 79 12.68 -3.08 -7.54
C ILE A 79 11.41 -3.43 -6.76
N GLY A 80 11.47 -3.22 -5.46
CA GLY A 80 10.35 -3.20 -4.55
C GLY A 80 9.82 -1.79 -4.36
N MET A 81 8.51 -1.61 -4.39
CA MET A 81 7.89 -0.30 -4.17
C MET A 81 6.79 -0.39 -3.13
N SER A 82 6.67 0.64 -2.29
CA SER A 82 5.53 0.83 -1.41
C SER A 82 5.37 2.30 -1.03
N GLY A 83 4.31 2.62 -0.30
CA GLY A 83 4.24 3.86 0.47
C GLY A 83 4.65 3.64 1.92
N ALA A 84 4.42 4.64 2.78
CA ALA A 84 4.49 4.48 4.24
C ALA A 84 3.17 4.88 4.88
N ASN A 85 2.79 4.28 6.01
CA ASN A 85 1.64 4.73 6.80
C ASN A 85 1.98 6.00 7.59
N VAL A 86 3.17 6.06 8.18
CA VAL A 86 3.71 7.23 8.88
C VAL A 86 5.23 7.16 8.88
N VAL A 87 5.89 8.32 8.92
CA VAL A 87 7.36 8.43 8.96
C VAL A 87 7.79 9.31 10.14
N ALA A 88 8.69 8.80 10.96
CA ALA A 88 9.28 9.53 12.07
C ALA A 88 10.47 10.38 11.58
N ALA A 89 10.38 11.70 11.72
CA ALA A 89 11.39 12.62 11.17
C ALA A 89 12.72 12.57 11.94
N ASP A 90 12.69 12.34 13.24
CA ASP A 90 13.88 12.26 14.10
C ASP A 90 14.80 11.07 13.80
N THR A 91 14.22 9.96 13.34
CA THR A 91 14.89 8.66 13.14
C THR A 91 14.93 8.24 11.68
N GLY A 92 14.13 8.88 10.81
CA GLY A 92 13.93 8.46 9.43
C GLY A 92 13.17 7.13 9.30
N ALA A 93 12.52 6.66 10.36
CA ALA A 93 11.87 5.36 10.38
C ALA A 93 10.50 5.39 9.69
N LEU A 94 10.31 4.51 8.71
CA LEU A 94 9.05 4.28 8.01
C LEU A 94 8.27 3.18 8.73
N PHE A 95 6.99 3.45 9.01
CA PHE A 95 6.05 2.47 9.53
C PHE A 95 5.16 1.96 8.41
N LEU A 96 5.10 0.63 8.30
CA LEU A 96 4.31 -0.10 7.31
C LEU A 96 3.36 -1.04 8.06
N ILE A 97 2.07 -0.95 7.75
CA ILE A 97 1.00 -1.73 8.36
C ILE A 97 0.37 -2.62 7.29
N GLU A 98 0.27 -3.92 7.54
CA GLU A 98 -0.27 -4.90 6.59
C GLU A 98 -0.80 -6.17 7.26
N ASN A 99 -1.51 -7.00 6.48
CA ASN A 99 -2.11 -8.25 6.95
C ASN A 99 -1.74 -9.52 6.14
N GLU A 100 -1.07 -9.41 4.99
CA GLU A 100 -0.84 -10.51 4.04
C GLU A 100 0.61 -11.02 3.97
N GLY A 101 1.57 -10.31 4.57
CA GLY A 101 3.01 -10.53 4.40
C GLY A 101 3.60 -9.90 3.13
N ASN A 102 2.77 -9.32 2.27
CA ASN A 102 3.12 -8.83 0.95
C ASN A 102 4.08 -7.63 1.01
N ILE A 103 3.80 -6.62 1.86
CA ILE A 103 4.67 -5.44 1.97
C ILE A 103 6.04 -5.86 2.49
N ARG A 104 6.11 -6.78 3.47
CA ARG A 104 7.40 -7.29 3.95
C ARG A 104 8.21 -7.92 2.82
N LEU A 105 7.58 -8.72 1.97
CA LEU A 105 8.26 -9.33 0.82
C LEU A 105 8.65 -8.28 -0.24
N ALA A 106 7.77 -7.36 -0.57
CA ALA A 106 8.02 -6.29 -1.54
C ALA A 106 9.15 -5.35 -1.10
N THR A 107 9.29 -5.10 0.21
CA THR A 107 10.32 -4.19 0.75
C THR A 107 11.63 -4.88 1.12
N SER A 108 11.61 -6.20 1.29
CA SER A 108 12.78 -6.97 1.76
C SER A 108 13.35 -7.94 0.74
N ALA A 109 12.60 -8.41 -0.27
CA ALA A 109 13.14 -9.38 -1.23
C ALA A 109 13.89 -8.74 -2.41
N PRO A 110 13.39 -7.66 -3.03
CA PRO A 110 14.09 -7.01 -4.14
C PRO A 110 15.41 -6.34 -3.69
N PRO A 111 16.41 -6.25 -4.58
CA PRO A 111 17.71 -5.64 -4.25
C PRO A 111 17.63 -4.12 -4.04
N VAL A 112 16.61 -3.46 -4.61
CA VAL A 112 16.33 -2.03 -4.46
C VAL A 112 14.93 -1.85 -3.89
N TYR A 113 14.79 -0.98 -2.88
CA TYR A 113 13.49 -0.58 -2.34
C TYR A 113 13.28 0.93 -2.49
N ILE A 114 12.10 1.31 -3.00
CA ILE A 114 11.68 2.70 -3.15
C ILE A 114 10.37 2.93 -2.38
N ALA A 115 10.41 3.81 -1.39
CA ALA A 115 9.25 4.29 -0.67
C ALA A 115 8.76 5.62 -1.27
N LEU A 116 7.55 5.66 -1.81
CA LEU A 116 6.90 6.90 -2.26
C LEU A 116 5.92 7.39 -1.19
N VAL A 117 6.25 8.49 -0.53
CA VAL A 117 5.56 8.93 0.69
C VAL A 117 5.07 10.35 0.52
N GLY A 118 3.79 10.61 0.80
CA GLY A 118 3.30 11.98 0.89
C GLY A 118 3.92 12.71 2.10
N MET A 119 4.33 13.96 1.92
CA MET A 119 5.00 14.74 2.99
C MET A 119 4.11 14.97 4.23
N GLU A 120 2.78 14.84 4.10
CA GLU A 120 1.82 14.94 5.21
C GLU A 120 1.94 13.81 6.23
N LYS A 121 2.61 12.71 5.87
CA LYS A 121 2.78 11.54 6.73
C LYS A 121 3.97 11.64 7.68
N LEU A 122 4.73 12.75 7.62
CA LEU A 122 5.84 13.01 8.53
C LEU A 122 5.33 13.46 9.90
N VAL A 123 5.86 12.85 10.95
CA VAL A 123 5.63 13.24 12.35
C VAL A 123 6.96 13.48 13.05
N PRO A 124 7.00 14.30 14.11
CA PRO A 124 8.26 14.74 14.68
C PRO A 124 9.10 13.60 15.26
N THR A 125 8.48 12.68 16.00
CA THR A 125 9.20 11.65 16.75
C THR A 125 8.78 10.22 16.44
N PHE A 126 9.67 9.27 16.70
CA PHE A 126 9.35 7.84 16.65
C PHE A 126 8.13 7.47 17.51
N ASN A 127 8.01 8.07 18.70
CA ASN A 127 6.87 7.84 19.59
C ASN A 127 5.56 8.37 19.00
N ASP A 128 5.60 9.51 18.31
CA ASP A 128 4.43 10.03 17.60
C ASP A 128 4.04 9.12 16.44
N ALA A 129 5.03 8.56 15.72
CA ALA A 129 4.78 7.57 14.69
C ALA A 129 4.13 6.29 15.24
N CYS A 130 4.56 5.78 16.40
CA CYS A 130 3.89 4.67 17.07
C CYS A 130 2.41 4.96 17.37
N LYS A 131 2.11 6.15 17.92
CA LYS A 131 0.73 6.55 18.22
C LYS A 131 -0.10 6.66 16.95
N VAL A 132 0.43 7.31 15.91
CA VAL A 132 -0.27 7.51 14.64
C VAL A 132 -0.51 6.17 13.94
N ALA A 133 0.47 5.27 13.97
CA ALA A 133 0.31 3.91 13.48
C ALA A 133 -0.84 3.21 14.23
N GLU A 134 -0.85 3.27 15.58
CA GLU A 134 -1.94 2.66 16.36
C GLU A 134 -3.31 3.21 16.01
N VAL A 135 -3.44 4.53 16.01
CA VAL A 135 -4.68 5.20 15.64
C VAL A 135 -5.12 4.76 14.24
N THR A 136 -4.19 4.61 13.29
CA THR A 136 -4.51 4.20 11.91
C THR A 136 -5.28 2.88 11.85
N TRP A 137 -4.79 1.81 12.51
CA TRP A 137 -5.48 0.52 12.43
C TRP A 137 -6.75 0.47 13.29
N ARG A 138 -6.80 1.20 14.41
CA ARG A 138 -8.02 1.32 15.23
C ARG A 138 -9.16 1.97 14.44
N TYR A 139 -8.87 3.07 13.74
CA TYR A 139 -9.85 3.74 12.88
C TYR A 139 -10.20 2.94 11.62
N ALA A 140 -9.35 2.00 11.21
CA ALA A 140 -9.65 1.01 10.18
C ALA A 140 -10.53 -0.15 10.70
N ASN A 141 -11.04 -0.09 11.94
CA ASN A 141 -11.80 -1.14 12.61
C ASN A 141 -11.02 -2.45 12.88
N TYR A 142 -9.70 -2.36 13.03
CA TYR A 142 -8.86 -3.48 13.46
C TYR A 142 -8.41 -3.31 14.91
N THR A 143 -8.41 -4.41 15.67
CA THR A 143 -7.80 -4.43 17.01
C THR A 143 -6.27 -4.38 16.92
N MET A 144 -5.69 -5.12 15.99
CA MET A 144 -4.25 -5.19 15.73
C MET A 144 -4.04 -5.69 14.30
N PRO A 145 -3.13 -5.10 13.51
CA PRO A 145 -2.73 -5.67 12.22
C PRO A 145 -1.90 -6.95 12.42
N GLN A 146 -1.80 -7.79 11.39
CA GLN A 146 -0.94 -8.98 11.48
C GLN A 146 0.55 -8.60 11.48
N TYR A 147 0.92 -7.51 10.79
CA TYR A 147 2.29 -7.05 10.71
C TYR A 147 2.39 -5.53 10.85
N VAL A 148 3.38 -5.11 11.64
CA VAL A 148 3.89 -3.73 11.66
C VAL A 148 5.38 -3.81 11.41
N SER A 149 5.84 -3.30 10.27
CA SER A 149 7.27 -3.24 9.93
C SER A 149 7.78 -1.83 10.10
N VAL A 150 8.93 -1.69 10.76
CA VAL A 150 9.62 -0.42 10.95
C VAL A 150 10.95 -0.50 10.21
N LEU A 151 11.11 0.34 9.18
CA LEU A 151 12.28 0.32 8.31
C LEU A 151 13.00 1.67 8.39
N SER A 152 14.31 1.65 8.67
CA SER A 152 15.14 2.86 8.78
C SER A 152 16.33 2.89 7.81
N GLY A 153 16.44 1.90 6.91
CA GLY A 153 17.49 1.85 5.92
C GLY A 153 17.64 0.49 5.23
N PRO A 154 18.70 0.32 4.43
CA PRO A 154 19.00 -0.95 3.77
C PRO A 154 19.23 -2.07 4.80
N SER A 155 19.08 -3.32 4.35
CA SER A 155 19.43 -4.47 5.19
C SER A 155 20.89 -4.39 5.60
N ALA A 156 21.22 -4.64 6.87
CA ALA A 156 22.58 -4.62 7.35
C ALA A 156 22.82 -5.74 8.39
N THR A 157 24.04 -6.27 8.42
CA THR A 157 24.55 -7.12 9.51
C THR A 157 25.85 -6.56 10.06
N GLY A 158 26.11 -6.80 11.33
CA GLY A 158 27.39 -6.53 11.99
C GLY A 158 27.88 -7.74 12.79
N ASP A 159 27.40 -8.94 12.51
CA ASP A 159 27.66 -10.12 13.35
C ASP A 159 29.14 -10.55 13.31
N ILE A 160 29.86 -10.20 12.24
CA ILE A 160 31.29 -10.44 12.09
C ILE A 160 32.04 -9.17 12.46
N GLU A 161 32.73 -9.20 13.60
CA GLU A 161 33.61 -8.13 14.10
C GLU A 161 32.94 -6.74 14.26
N LYS A 162 31.60 -6.66 14.25
CA LYS A 162 30.84 -5.39 14.22
C LYS A 162 31.10 -4.54 12.98
N VAL A 163 31.60 -5.14 11.90
CA VAL A 163 31.75 -4.48 10.61
C VAL A 163 30.40 -4.46 9.92
N ILE A 164 29.79 -3.28 9.85
CA ILE A 164 28.49 -3.10 9.20
C ILE A 164 28.63 -3.40 7.71
N THR A 165 27.91 -4.43 7.27
CA THR A 165 27.83 -4.85 5.87
C THR A 165 26.38 -4.77 5.42
N TYR A 166 26.12 -3.98 4.38
CA TYR A 166 24.78 -3.79 3.83
C TYR A 166 24.41 -4.88 2.81
N GLY A 167 23.11 -5.10 2.63
CA GLY A 167 22.55 -6.08 1.70
C GLY A 167 22.68 -7.53 2.17
N ALA A 168 22.60 -7.79 3.49
CA ALA A 168 22.73 -9.14 4.03
C ALA A 168 21.59 -10.07 3.57
N HIS A 169 20.34 -9.65 3.81
CA HIS A 169 19.15 -10.42 3.42
C HIS A 169 18.11 -9.62 2.67
N GLY A 170 18.15 -8.29 2.77
CA GLY A 170 17.21 -7.40 2.09
C GLY A 170 17.87 -6.38 1.18
N PRO A 171 17.19 -5.27 0.87
CA PRO A 171 17.63 -4.36 -0.17
C PRO A 171 19.01 -3.79 0.16
N LYS A 172 19.84 -3.69 -0.89
CA LYS A 172 21.13 -2.98 -0.88
C LYS A 172 20.93 -1.48 -0.97
N GLU A 173 19.88 -1.06 -1.65
CA GLU A 173 19.51 0.34 -1.85
C GLU A 173 18.13 0.63 -1.27
N PHE A 174 18.03 1.74 -0.53
CA PHE A 174 16.81 2.18 0.13
C PHE A 174 16.58 3.65 -0.21
N HIS A 175 15.57 3.93 -1.02
CA HIS A 175 15.24 5.27 -1.49
C HIS A 175 13.90 5.72 -0.90
N VAL A 176 13.84 6.97 -0.42
CA VAL A 176 12.58 7.58 0.04
C VAL A 176 12.32 8.84 -0.75
N ILE A 177 11.18 8.88 -1.42
CA ILE A 177 10.74 10.03 -2.22
C ILE A 177 9.56 10.67 -1.49
N PHE A 178 9.78 11.87 -0.95
CA PHE A 178 8.70 12.67 -0.38
C PHE A 178 7.99 13.48 -1.44
N MET A 179 6.68 13.28 -1.55
CA MET A 179 5.83 13.93 -2.52
C MET A 179 5.04 15.04 -1.86
N ASP A 180 5.22 16.27 -2.36
CA ASP A 180 4.34 17.40 -2.06
C ASP A 180 3.03 17.25 -2.85
N ALA A 181 3.09 17.39 -4.17
CA ALA A 181 1.93 17.27 -5.05
C ALA A 181 0.70 18.07 -4.55
N GLY A 182 0.91 19.34 -4.18
CA GLY A 182 -0.15 20.27 -3.73
C GLY A 182 -0.44 20.25 -2.22
N ARG A 183 0.26 19.43 -1.42
CA ARG A 183 0.12 19.39 0.05
C ARG A 183 0.56 20.69 0.71
N THR A 184 1.62 21.33 0.21
CA THR A 184 2.08 22.63 0.70
C THR A 184 1.03 23.71 0.51
N GLU A 185 0.31 23.73 -0.62
CA GLU A 185 -0.79 24.67 -0.83
C GLU A 185 -2.01 24.32 0.01
N LEU A 186 -2.36 23.03 0.12
CA LEU A 186 -3.44 22.57 1.00
C LEU A 186 -3.20 22.97 2.46
N ALA A 187 -1.94 22.95 2.93
CA ALA A 187 -1.57 23.33 4.30
C ALA A 187 -1.90 24.79 4.62
N LYS A 188 -1.91 25.68 3.61
CA LYS A 188 -2.24 27.10 3.76
C LYS A 188 -3.75 27.34 3.83
N HIS A 189 -4.58 26.39 3.37
CA HIS A 189 -6.02 26.59 3.31
C HIS A 189 -6.64 26.66 4.72
N PRO A 190 -7.47 27.66 5.06
CA PRO A 190 -7.94 27.88 6.44
C PRO A 190 -8.73 26.72 7.02
N ILE A 191 -9.55 26.06 6.19
CA ILE A 191 -10.44 24.96 6.59
C ILE A 191 -9.89 23.59 6.15
N LEU A 192 -9.69 23.41 4.84
CA LEU A 192 -9.36 22.12 4.23
C LEU A 192 -7.98 21.54 4.60
N ARG A 193 -7.07 22.33 5.20
CA ARG A 193 -5.76 21.83 5.67
C ARG A 193 -5.86 20.64 6.63
N GLN A 194 -6.98 20.50 7.35
CA GLN A 194 -7.21 19.36 8.24
C GLN A 194 -7.23 18.02 7.50
N ALA A 195 -7.50 18.01 6.18
CA ALA A 195 -7.43 16.81 5.38
C ALA A 195 -6.04 16.19 5.31
N LEU A 196 -4.97 16.95 5.60
CA LEU A 196 -3.59 16.47 5.74
C LEU A 196 -3.41 15.54 6.96
N LEU A 197 -4.33 15.55 7.92
CA LEU A 197 -4.35 14.62 9.06
C LEU A 197 -4.97 13.26 8.70
N CYS A 198 -5.39 13.06 7.46
CA CYS A 198 -5.99 11.81 7.02
C CYS A 198 -4.98 10.65 7.07
N LEU A 199 -5.32 9.62 7.85
CA LEU A 199 -4.51 8.41 8.02
C LEU A 199 -4.68 7.37 6.91
N ARG A 200 -5.55 7.64 5.92
CA ARG A 200 -5.95 6.67 4.88
C ARG A 200 -6.50 5.36 5.44
N CYS A 201 -7.13 5.39 6.62
CA CYS A 201 -7.68 4.21 7.29
C CYS A 201 -8.99 3.69 6.68
N GLY A 202 -9.63 4.40 5.75
CA GLY A 202 -10.92 4.01 5.18
C GLY A 202 -12.12 4.20 6.12
N GLY A 203 -11.92 4.55 7.40
CA GLY A 203 -13.01 4.70 8.38
C GLY A 203 -14.14 5.63 7.93
N CYS A 204 -13.82 6.74 7.25
CA CYS A 204 -14.82 7.66 6.73
C CYS A 204 -15.71 7.06 5.62
N LEU A 205 -15.25 6.01 4.93
CA LEU A 205 -16.02 5.34 3.88
C LEU A 205 -17.16 4.52 4.48
N TYR A 206 -16.97 3.91 5.64
CA TYR A 206 -18.01 3.17 6.34
C TYR A 206 -19.18 4.04 6.81
N GLU A 207 -18.90 5.29 7.18
CA GLU A 207 -19.90 6.26 7.62
C GLU A 207 -20.50 7.06 6.45
N CYS A 208 -19.98 6.91 5.23
CA CYS A 208 -20.38 7.73 4.09
C CYS A 208 -21.66 7.17 3.45
N PRO A 209 -22.80 7.90 3.48
CA PRO A 209 -24.04 7.42 2.89
C PRO A 209 -23.96 7.33 1.37
N VAL A 210 -23.09 8.12 0.73
CA VAL A 210 -22.87 8.05 -0.72
C VAL A 210 -22.08 6.81 -1.08
N PHE A 211 -21.02 6.50 -0.33
CA PHE A 211 -20.20 5.31 -0.55
C PHE A 211 -21.01 4.01 -0.45
N ALA A 212 -22.02 3.94 0.42
CA ALA A 212 -22.92 2.80 0.49
C ALA A 212 -23.67 2.50 -0.82
N VAL A 213 -23.88 3.53 -1.67
CA VAL A 213 -24.61 3.41 -2.95
C VAL A 213 -23.65 3.31 -4.13
N THR A 214 -22.59 4.12 -4.14
CA THR A 214 -21.68 4.25 -5.29
C THR A 214 -20.40 3.43 -5.15
N ALA A 215 -20.06 3.03 -3.92
CA ALA A 215 -18.82 2.36 -3.55
C ALA A 215 -17.58 3.08 -4.13
N GLY A 216 -16.60 2.32 -4.62
CA GLY A 216 -15.37 2.84 -5.22
C GLY A 216 -15.53 3.64 -6.52
N HIS A 217 -16.75 3.78 -7.05
CA HIS A 217 -17.01 4.57 -8.27
C HIS A 217 -17.22 6.06 -7.98
N PHE A 218 -17.27 6.47 -6.71
CA PHE A 218 -17.38 7.86 -6.32
C PHE A 218 -16.04 8.42 -5.84
N GLY A 219 -15.61 9.51 -6.48
CA GLY A 219 -14.28 10.09 -6.32
C GLY A 219 -13.44 9.98 -7.59
N ASP A 220 -12.15 10.28 -7.45
CA ASP A 220 -11.15 10.23 -8.52
C ASP A 220 -9.99 9.29 -8.07
N LYS A 221 -8.72 9.69 -8.17
CA LYS A 221 -7.55 8.98 -7.60
C LYS A 221 -7.72 8.71 -6.09
N TYR A 222 -8.56 9.50 -5.42
CA TYR A 222 -8.96 9.32 -4.03
C TYR A 222 -10.46 8.96 -3.94
N PHE A 223 -10.77 7.84 -3.28
CA PHE A 223 -12.16 7.45 -2.98
C PHE A 223 -12.88 8.53 -2.17
N ALA A 224 -14.12 8.81 -2.51
CA ALA A 224 -14.85 9.90 -1.89
C ALA A 224 -15.35 9.59 -0.45
N GLY A 225 -15.58 10.65 0.32
CA GLY A 225 -15.39 10.71 1.77
C GLY A 225 -14.43 11.88 2.03
N ILE A 226 -13.43 11.71 2.90
CA ILE A 226 -12.35 12.71 3.00
C ILE A 226 -11.58 12.87 1.67
N GLY A 227 -11.57 11.84 0.81
CA GLY A 227 -10.94 11.91 -0.51
C GLY A 227 -11.58 12.93 -1.46
N ALA A 228 -12.81 13.40 -1.21
CA ALA A 228 -13.38 14.51 -1.96
C ALA A 228 -12.59 15.81 -1.78
N VAL A 229 -12.07 16.06 -0.57
CA VAL A 229 -11.20 17.21 -0.31
C VAL A 229 -9.87 17.06 -1.06
N TRP A 230 -9.32 15.85 -1.07
CA TRP A 230 -8.09 15.55 -1.79
C TRP A 230 -8.27 15.69 -3.30
N ALA A 231 -9.37 15.19 -3.86
CA ALA A 231 -9.68 15.36 -5.28
C ALA A 231 -9.84 16.85 -5.65
N ALA A 232 -10.54 17.63 -4.82
CA ALA A 232 -10.74 19.05 -5.08
C ALA A 232 -9.43 19.86 -5.03
N MET A 233 -8.52 19.53 -4.11
CA MET A 233 -7.33 20.34 -3.83
C MET A 233 -6.07 19.87 -4.56
N ILE A 234 -5.98 18.57 -4.87
CA ILE A 234 -4.74 17.93 -5.34
C ILE A 234 -4.91 17.31 -6.72
N SER A 235 -6.03 16.65 -7.03
CA SER A 235 -6.21 16.00 -8.35
C SER A 235 -6.21 16.99 -9.53
N GLN A 236 -6.48 18.28 -9.31
CA GLN A 236 -6.45 19.28 -10.39
C GLN A 236 -5.03 19.77 -10.75
N ASN A 237 -4.01 19.43 -9.96
CA ASN A 237 -2.63 19.90 -10.11
C ASN A 237 -1.63 18.79 -10.48
N ILE A 238 -2.12 17.59 -10.86
CA ILE A 238 -1.32 16.42 -11.27
C ILE A 238 -1.96 15.76 -12.48
#